data_AF-A0A5B9W4N5-F1
#
_entry.id   AF-A0A5B9W4N5-F1
#
_cell.length_a   1.000
_cell.length_b   1.000
_cell.length_c   1.000
_cell.angle_alpha   90.00
_cell.angle_beta   90.00
_cell.angle_gamma   90.00
#
_symmetry.space_group_name_H-M   'P 1'
#
loop_
_entity.id
_entity.type
_entity.pdbx_description
1 polymer ?
#
loop_
_entity_poly.entity_id
_entity_poly.type
_entity_poly.pdbx_seq_one_letter_code
_entity_poly.pdbx_strand_id
1 'polypeptide(L)'
;MSATAPRHTVADFLDRLADGRSGDEEWRALAVAHCEDAVLEDARCRCMRLAIAAPPWRDRSAAGREGFRALASELRDSGWA
;
A
#
# COMPACT_ATOMS: atom_id res chain seq x y z
N MET A 1 -1.24 20.62 6.93
CA MET A 1 -1.80 19.31 7.31
C MET A 1 -0.68 18.29 7.20
N SER A 2 -0.32 17.58 8.27
CA SER A 2 0.85 16.69 8.28
C SER A 2 0.64 15.48 7.37
N ALA A 3 1.48 15.34 6.35
CA ALA A 3 1.51 14.19 5.43
C ALA A 3 1.94 12.85 6.10
N THR A 4 2.08 12.82 7.42
CA THR A 4 2.50 11.63 8.19
C THR A 4 1.34 10.65 8.41
N ALA A 5 0.12 11.14 8.62
CA ALA A 5 -1.03 10.28 8.90
C ALA A 5 -1.41 9.36 7.71
N PRO A 6 -1.43 9.84 6.45
CA PRO A 6 -1.73 9.00 5.29
C PRO A 6 -0.70 7.89 5.05
N ARG A 7 0.59 8.17 5.27
CA ARG A 7 1.70 7.20 5.11
C ARG A 7 1.55 5.99 6.03
N HIS A 8 1.30 6.23 7.31
CA HIS A 8 1.09 5.16 8.28
C HIS A 8 -0.15 4.33 7.95
N THR A 9 -1.26 4.98 7.57
CA THR A 9 -2.48 4.28 7.16
C THR A 9 -2.25 3.35 5.96
N VAL A 10 -1.53 3.82 4.93
CA VAL A 10 -1.19 3.00 3.75
C VAL A 10 -0.24 1.87 4.12
N ALA A 11 0.79 2.13 4.93
CA ALA A 11 1.71 1.09 5.40
C ALA A 11 0.98 -0.02 6.17
N ASP A 12 0.04 0.35 7.05
CA ASP A 12 -0.75 -0.62 7.81
C ASP A 12 -1.68 -1.45 6.92
N PHE A 13 -2.25 -0.83 5.87
CA PHE A 13 -3.00 -1.56 4.85
C PHE A 13 -2.14 -2.57 4.11
N LEU A 14 -0.92 -2.19 3.71
CA LEU A 14 0.00 -3.08 2.99
C LEU A 14 0.40 -4.29 3.84
N ASP A 15 0.62 -4.12 5.14
CA ASP A 15 0.88 -5.24 6.05
C ASP A 15 -0.34 -6.17 6.17
N ARG A 16 -1.55 -5.61 6.32
CA ARG A 16 -2.77 -6.42 6.33
C ARG A 16 -2.97 -7.15 5.01
N LEU A 17 -2.63 -6.52 3.88
CA LEU A 17 -2.70 -7.13 2.56
C LEU A 17 -1.72 -8.29 2.42
N ALA A 18 -0.48 -8.11 2.91
CA ALA A 18 0.54 -9.15 2.95
C ALA A 18 0.12 -10.36 3.81
N ASP A 19 -0.58 -10.11 4.92
CA ASP A 19 -1.10 -11.17 5.79
C ASP A 19 -2.42 -11.79 5.29
N GLY A 20 -2.96 -11.31 4.17
CA GLY A 20 -4.23 -11.78 3.62
C GLY A 20 -5.47 -11.32 4.40
N ARG A 21 -5.33 -10.33 5.29
CA ARG A 21 -6.38 -9.75 6.13
C ARG A 21 -7.06 -8.53 5.50
N SER A 22 -6.66 -8.14 4.30
CA SER A 22 -7.23 -7.01 3.54
C SER A 22 -7.43 -7.35 2.06
N GLY A 23 -8.09 -6.45 1.32
CA GLY A 23 -8.52 -6.67 -0.05
C GLY A 23 -9.01 -5.42 -0.80
N ASP A 24 -9.81 -5.64 -1.86
CA ASP A 24 -10.32 -4.61 -2.79
C ASP A 24 -11.16 -3.52 -2.09
N GLU A 25 -12.03 -3.92 -1.17
CA GLU A 25 -12.94 -2.99 -0.49
C GLU A 25 -12.19 -1.95 0.34
N GLU A 26 -11.22 -2.40 1.13
CA GLU A 26 -10.39 -1.51 1.94
C GLU A 26 -9.47 -0.63 1.08
N TRP A 27 -8.96 -1.17 -0.04
CA TRP A 27 -8.23 -0.37 -1.02
C TRP A 27 -9.09 0.77 -1.60
N ARG A 28 -10.33 0.48 -1.99
CA ARG A 28 -11.27 1.51 -2.50
C ARG A 28 -11.60 2.54 -1.43
N ALA A 29 -11.79 2.12 -0.17
CA ALA A 29 -12.02 3.03 0.94
C ALA A 29 -10.84 3.99 1.14
N LEU A 30 -9.60 3.49 1.07
CA LEU A 30 -8.38 4.31 1.13
C LEU A 30 -8.27 5.26 -0.06
N ALA A 31 -8.58 4.78 -1.27
CA ALA A 31 -8.58 5.60 -2.48
C ALA A 31 -9.58 6.76 -2.41
N VAL A 32 -10.75 6.55 -1.81
CA VAL A 32 -11.73 7.62 -1.60
C VAL A 32 -11.27 8.57 -0.50
N ALA A 33 -10.76 8.05 0.62
CA ALA A 33 -10.33 8.86 1.77
C ALA A 33 -9.09 9.72 1.49
N HIS A 34 -8.23 9.30 0.56
CA HIS A 34 -6.94 9.93 0.27
C HIS A 34 -6.71 10.19 -1.23
N CYS A 35 -7.78 10.51 -1.99
CA CYS A 35 -7.72 10.56 -3.46
C CYS A 35 -6.74 11.61 -4.03
N GLU A 36 -6.41 12.65 -3.28
CA GLU A 36 -5.45 13.71 -3.67
C GLU A 36 -4.05 13.51 -3.07
N ASP A 37 -3.81 12.39 -2.37
CA ASP A 37 -2.53 12.16 -1.69
C ASP A 37 -1.51 11.49 -2.63
N ALA A 38 -0.41 12.20 -2.90
CA ALA A 38 0.69 11.72 -3.73
C ALA A 38 1.31 10.41 -3.19
N VAL A 39 1.25 10.17 -1.88
CA VAL A 39 1.71 8.93 -1.25
C VAL A 39 0.86 7.75 -1.70
N LEU A 40 -0.46 7.92 -1.76
CA LEU A 40 -1.35 6.84 -2.17
C LEU A 40 -1.16 6.50 -3.65
N GLU A 41 -0.97 7.51 -4.50
CA GLU A 41 -0.73 7.31 -5.93
C GLU A 41 0.61 6.62 -6.21
N ASP A 42 1.69 6.97 -5.50
CA ASP A 42 2.97 6.27 -5.60
C ASP A 42 2.85 4.83 -5.08
N ALA A 43 2.20 4.62 -3.93
CA ALA A 43 1.95 3.29 -3.39
C ALA A 43 1.16 2.42 -4.37
N ARG A 44 0.12 2.96 -5.01
CA ARG A 44 -0.65 2.30 -6.08
C ARG A 44 0.26 1.90 -7.24
N CYS A 45 1.06 2.83 -7.75
CA CYS A 45 1.97 2.59 -8.85
C CYS A 45 3.01 1.50 -8.54
N ARG A 46 3.53 1.47 -7.31
CA ARG A 46 4.48 0.45 -6.85
C ARG A 46 3.81 -0.90 -6.64
N CYS A 47 2.62 -0.93 -6.03
CA CYS A 47 1.85 -2.16 -5.86
C CYS A 47 1.49 -2.81 -7.20
N MET A 48 1.09 -2.00 -8.19
CA MET A 48 0.82 -2.48 -9.56
C MET A 48 2.07 -3.05 -10.24
N ARG A 49 3.25 -2.48 -9.98
CA ARG A 49 4.53 -3.01 -10.49
C ARG A 49 4.91 -4.34 -9.84
N LEU A 50 4.57 -4.54 -8.57
CA LEU A 50 4.82 -5.80 -7.86
C LEU A 50 3.89 -6.91 -8.35
N ALA A 51 2.62 -6.59 -8.59
CA ALA A 51 1.58 -7.56 -8.91
C ALA A 51 1.46 -7.82 -10.43
N ILE A 52 2.57 -8.07 -11.13
CA ILE A 52 2.73 -8.16 -12.61
C ILE A 52 1.62 -8.94 -13.35
N ALA A 53 0.88 -9.84 -12.68
CA ALA A 53 -0.20 -10.65 -13.24
C ALA A 53 -1.62 -10.40 -12.66
N ALA A 54 -1.80 -9.57 -11.64
CA ALA A 54 -3.09 -9.38 -10.97
C ALA A 54 -3.17 -8.01 -10.24
N PRO A 55 -4.37 -7.51 -9.91
CA PRO A 55 -4.48 -6.41 -8.95
C PRO A 55 -3.76 -6.74 -7.63
N PRO A 56 -3.15 -5.75 -6.93
CA PRO A 56 -2.33 -6.01 -5.75
C PRO A 56 -3.05 -6.81 -4.66
N TRP A 57 -4.33 -6.52 -4.43
CA TRP A 57 -5.16 -7.23 -3.45
C TRP A 57 -5.54 -8.67 -3.85
N ARG A 58 -5.20 -9.11 -5.07
CA ARG A 58 -5.38 -10.48 -5.55
C ARG A 58 -4.06 -11.25 -5.62
N ASP A 59 -2.91 -10.59 -5.50
CA ASP A 59 -1.62 -11.27 -5.46
C ASP A 59 -1.43 -11.95 -4.10
N ARG A 60 -1.43 -13.29 -4.12
CA ARG A 60 -1.19 -14.15 -2.95
C ARG A 60 0.15 -14.88 -3.04
N SER A 61 1.02 -14.49 -3.96
CA SER A 61 2.36 -15.07 -4.07
C SER A 61 3.24 -14.68 -2.88
N ALA A 62 4.27 -15.47 -2.59
CA ALA A 62 5.24 -15.13 -1.56
C ALA A 62 5.99 -13.83 -1.91
N ALA A 63 6.33 -13.64 -3.18
CA ALA A 63 7.00 -12.44 -3.70
C ALA A 63 6.12 -11.18 -3.55
N GLY A 64 4.82 -11.27 -3.86
CA GLY A 64 3.89 -10.17 -3.68
C GLY A 64 3.77 -9.75 -2.20
N ARG A 65 3.64 -10.73 -1.29
CA ARG A 65 3.61 -10.47 0.16
C ARG A 65 4.89 -9.80 0.66
N GLU A 66 6.05 -10.26 0.21
CA GLU A 66 7.34 -9.67 0.57
C GLU A 66 7.46 -8.24 0.03
N GLY A 67 7.04 -8.00 -1.21
CA GLY A 67 7.00 -6.66 -1.81
C GLY A 67 6.09 -5.69 -1.05
N PHE A 68 4.91 -6.15 -0.60
CA PHE A 68 4.01 -5.32 0.20
C PHE A 68 4.63 -4.94 1.56
N ARG A 69 5.29 -5.87 2.24
CA ARG A 69 5.98 -5.60 3.52
C ARG A 69 7.16 -4.64 3.35
N ALA A 70 7.95 -4.81 2.29
CA ALA A 70 9.03 -3.89 1.97
C ALA A 70 8.51 -2.47 1.76
N LEU A 71 7.44 -2.30 0.97
CA LEU A 71 6.81 -1.00 0.74
C LEU A 71 6.21 -0.41 2.03
N ALA A 72 5.61 -1.23 2.89
CA ALA A 72 5.11 -0.79 4.19
C ALA A 72 6.24 -0.26 5.09
N SER A 73 7.41 -0.93 5.11
CA SER A 73 8.59 -0.45 5.85
C SER A 73 9.09 0.87 5.28
N GLU A 74 9.24 0.97 3.95
CA GLU A 74 9.69 2.19 3.28
C GLU A 74 8.80 3.39 3.60
N LEU A 75 7.48 3.22 3.64
CA LEU A 75 6.52 4.27 3.98
C LEU A 75 6.57 4.72 5.44
N ARG A 76 7.09 3.89 6.34
CA ARG A 76 7.29 4.22 7.78
C ARG A 76 8.66 4.81 8.04
N ASP A 77 9.68 4.29 7.38
CA ASP A 77 11.08 4.70 7.53
C ASP A 77 11.41 5.97 6.73
N SER A 78 10.49 6.39 5.85
CA SER A 78 10.64 7.61 5.08
C SER A 78 10.55 8.86 5.96
N GLY A 79 11.70 9.29 6.48
CA GLY A 79 12.01 10.69 6.74
C GLY A 79 12.13 11.46 5.41
N TRP A 80 11.04 11.53 4.63
CA TRP A 80 11.02 12.33 3.40
C TRP A 80 11.28 13.80 3.74
N ALA A 81 12.47 14.27 3.37
CA ALA A 81 12.85 15.68 3.30
C ALA A 81 12.18 16.37 2.11
#